data_AF-A0A8B2ZMS6-F1
#
_entry.id   AF-A0A8B2ZMS6-F1
#
_cell.length_a   1.000
_cell.length_b   1.000
_cell.length_c   1.000
_cell.angle_alpha   90.00
_cell.angle_beta   90.00
_cell.angle_gamma   90.00
#
_symmetry.space_group_name_H-M   'P 1'
#
loop_
_entity.id
_entity.type
_entity.pdbx_description
1 polymer ?
#
loop_
_entity_poly.entity_id
_entity_poly.type
_entity_poly.pdbx_seq_one_letter_code
_entity_poly.pdbx_strand_id
1 'polypeptide(L)'
;MNNEQQSFELEQQADKTFVNMIRLLAEAVDKRCFVHGRLRFIDTPLLNKSLHLVMIYNDIKSSHQLAKRLDISFNTLNKMMNRSDSETMNRKGIDKVIEFMNQTADEYEKKLKSL
;
A
#
# COMPACT_ATOMS: atom_id res chain seq x y z
N MET A 1 -31.76 -12.58 -11.29
CA MET A 1 -30.50 -11.80 -11.41
C MET A 1 -29.80 -12.27 -12.68
N ASN A 2 -29.46 -11.34 -13.57
CA ASN A 2 -28.65 -11.62 -14.77
C ASN A 2 -27.18 -11.84 -14.33
N ASN A 3 -26.43 -12.74 -14.97
CA ASN A 3 -25.01 -13.00 -14.71
C ASN A 3 -24.15 -11.72 -14.67
N GLU A 4 -24.45 -10.71 -15.48
CA GLU A 4 -23.76 -9.41 -15.47
C GLU A 4 -24.00 -8.64 -14.17
N GLN A 5 -25.23 -8.64 -13.64
CA GLN A 5 -25.55 -8.01 -12.36
C GLN A 5 -24.84 -8.73 -11.22
N GLN A 6 -24.80 -10.07 -11.25
CA GLN A 6 -24.07 -10.86 -10.25
C GLN A 6 -22.57 -10.56 -10.29
N SER A 7 -21.98 -10.47 -11.49
CA SER A 7 -20.57 -10.13 -11.67
C SER A 7 -20.25 -8.77 -11.06
N PHE A 8 -21.09 -7.77 -11.31
CA PHE A 8 -20.90 -6.41 -10.79
C PHE A 8 -21.04 -6.33 -9.27
N GLU A 9 -21.99 -7.06 -8.68
CA GLU A 9 -22.14 -7.15 -7.23
C GLU A 9 -20.93 -7.81 -6.57
N LEU A 10 -20.39 -8.88 -7.16
CA LEU A 10 -19.18 -9.56 -6.69
C LEU A 10 -17.95 -8.64 -6.76
N GLU A 11 -17.82 -7.88 -7.84
CA GLU A 11 -16.75 -6.88 -8.00
C GLU A 11 -16.83 -5.81 -6.90
N GLN A 12 -18.01 -5.24 -6.65
CA GLN A 12 -18.19 -4.26 -5.57
C GLN A 12 -17.88 -4.84 -4.18
N GLN A 13 -18.23 -6.10 -3.92
CA GLN A 13 -17.90 -6.77 -2.67
C GLN A 13 -16.38 -6.95 -2.51
N ALA A 14 -15.69 -7.32 -3.60
CA ALA A 14 -14.24 -7.44 -3.62
C ALA A 14 -13.58 -6.08 -3.36
N ASP A 15 -14.05 -5.01 -3.99
CA ASP A 15 -13.52 -3.65 -3.82
C ASP A 15 -13.72 -3.13 -2.39
N LYS A 16 -14.89 -3.35 -1.78
CA LYS A 16 -15.12 -3.02 -0.35
C LYS A 16 -14.17 -3.77 0.57
N THR A 17 -13.94 -5.06 0.28
CA THR A 17 -13.00 -5.89 1.04
C THR A 17 -11.57 -5.39 0.89
N PHE A 18 -11.18 -4.99 -0.32
CA PHE A 18 -9.88 -4.41 -0.61
C PHE A 18 -9.64 -3.10 0.17
N VAL A 19 -10.59 -2.16 0.14
CA VAL A 19 -10.51 -0.89 0.87
C VAL A 19 -10.23 -1.14 2.36
N ASN A 20 -11.01 -2.04 2.98
CA ASN A 20 -10.82 -2.41 4.39
C ASN A 20 -9.46 -3.07 4.63
N MET A 21 -9.06 -4.01 3.77
CA MET A 21 -7.79 -4.70 3.87
C MET A 21 -6.60 -3.73 3.79
N ILE A 22 -6.60 -2.79 2.86
CA ILE A 22 -5.52 -1.82 2.70
C ILE A 22 -5.41 -0.90 3.92
N ARG A 23 -6.53 -0.41 4.46
CA ARG A 23 -6.54 0.43 5.68
C ARG A 23 -5.97 -0.33 6.87
N LEU A 24 -6.36 -1.58 7.07
CA LEU A 24 -5.82 -2.44 8.13
C LEU A 24 -4.32 -2.70 7.96
N LEU A 25 -3.85 -2.91 6.73
CA LEU A 25 -2.43 -3.07 6.45
C LEU A 25 -1.65 -1.77 6.70
N ALA A 26 -2.21 -0.62 6.37
CA ALA A 26 -1.58 0.68 6.62
C ALA A 26 -1.39 0.91 8.12
N GLU A 27 -2.41 0.61 8.92
CA GLU A 27 -2.34 0.67 10.39
C GLU A 27 -1.34 -0.35 10.95
N ALA A 28 -1.31 -1.57 10.41
CA ALA A 28 -0.34 -2.58 10.81
C ALA A 28 1.11 -2.15 10.50
N VAL A 29 1.35 -1.52 9.34
CA VAL A 29 2.65 -0.95 8.97
C VAL A 29 3.02 0.16 9.93
N ASP A 30 2.11 1.07 10.27
CA ASP A 30 2.40 2.15 11.21
C ASP A 30 2.79 1.63 12.60
N LYS A 31 2.08 0.60 13.09
CA LYS A 31 2.33 -0.03 14.39
C LYS A 31 3.62 -0.85 14.43
N ARG A 32 3.88 -1.68 13.42
CA ARG A 32 5.05 -2.59 13.39
C ARG A 32 6.33 -1.88 12.95
N CYS A 33 6.21 -0.87 12.10
CA CYS A 33 7.34 -0.01 11.74
C CYS A 33 7.49 1.13 12.77
N PHE A 34 7.80 0.77 14.01
CA PHE A 34 7.84 1.71 15.13
C PHE A 34 8.93 2.78 14.96
N VAL A 35 8.62 4.01 15.42
CA VAL A 35 9.49 5.17 15.29
C VAL A 35 10.48 5.24 16.44
N HIS A 36 11.77 5.35 16.13
CA HIS A 36 12.81 5.75 17.08
C HIS A 36 13.52 7.01 16.55
N GLY A 37 13.12 8.18 17.08
CA GLY A 37 13.60 9.47 16.60
C GLY A 37 13.22 9.74 15.14
N ARG A 38 14.22 9.84 14.24
CA ARG A 38 14.03 10.07 12.80
C ARG A 38 13.95 8.77 11.97
N LEU A 39 14.12 7.63 12.62
CA LEU A 39 14.14 6.32 11.97
C LEU A 39 12.87 5.53 12.32
N ARG A 40 12.45 4.67 11.41
CA ARG A 40 11.49 3.60 11.67
C ARG A 40 12.20 2.26 11.49
N PHE A 41 11.97 1.32 12.38
CA PHE A 41 12.29 -0.08 12.12
C PHE A 41 11.37 -0.60 11.02
N ILE A 42 11.82 -1.54 10.19
CA ILE A 42 11.05 -2.01 9.04
C ILE A 42 10.68 -3.46 9.21
N ASP A 43 9.38 -3.70 9.17
CA ASP A 43 8.86 -5.02 8.92
C ASP A 43 8.84 -5.31 7.41
N THR A 44 9.98 -5.75 6.87
CA THR A 44 10.15 -5.95 5.41
C THR A 44 9.09 -6.88 4.81
N PRO A 45 8.74 -8.04 5.42
CA PRO A 45 7.68 -8.91 4.89
C PRO A 45 6.31 -8.21 4.82
N LEU A 46 5.92 -7.48 5.86
CA LEU A 46 4.65 -6.75 5.87
C LEU A 46 4.65 -5.63 4.82
N LEU A 47 5.75 -4.89 4.73
CA LEU A 47 5.89 -3.77 3.81
C LEU A 47 5.84 -4.26 2.35
N ASN A 48 6.56 -5.33 2.02
CA ASN A 48 6.52 -5.94 0.69
C ASN A 48 5.12 -6.39 0.30
N LYS A 49 4.43 -7.10 1.21
CA LYS A 49 3.05 -7.53 0.96
C LYS A 49 2.15 -6.33 0.66
N SER A 50 2.29 -5.26 1.44
CA SER A 50 1.50 -4.04 1.29
C SER A 50 1.81 -3.34 -0.04
N LEU A 51 3.08 -3.16 -0.37
CA LEU A 51 3.51 -2.51 -1.62
C LEU A 51 3.07 -3.29 -2.86
N HIS A 52 3.23 -4.62 -2.88
CA HIS A 52 2.77 -5.44 -4.00
C HIS A 52 1.27 -5.35 -4.21
N LEU A 53 0.49 -5.36 -3.13
CA LEU A 53 -0.96 -5.24 -3.21
C LEU A 53 -1.38 -3.88 -3.81
N VAL A 54 -0.77 -2.79 -3.35
CA VAL A 54 -1.05 -1.45 -3.89
C VAL A 54 -0.60 -1.34 -5.34
N MET A 55 0.51 -1.98 -5.72
CA MET A 55 0.96 -2.03 -7.12
C MET A 55 -0.07 -2.70 -8.03
N ILE A 56 -0.63 -3.83 -7.60
CA ILE A 56 -1.66 -4.57 -8.37
C ILE A 56 -2.88 -3.68 -8.62
N TYR A 57 -3.41 -3.05 -7.56
CA TYR A 57 -4.64 -2.26 -7.66
C TYR A 57 -4.45 -0.89 -8.34
N ASN A 58 -3.23 -0.37 -8.41
CA ASN A 58 -2.93 0.86 -9.14
C ASN A 58 -2.33 0.63 -10.53
N ASP A 59 -2.35 -0.61 -11.03
CA ASP A 59 -1.72 -1.02 -12.30
C ASP A 59 -0.24 -0.62 -12.43
N ILE A 60 0.50 -0.61 -11.33
CA ILE A 60 1.91 -0.21 -11.29
C ILE A 60 2.76 -1.42 -11.68
N LYS A 61 3.41 -1.35 -12.84
CA LYS A 61 4.14 -2.48 -13.45
C LYS A 61 5.57 -2.65 -12.95
N SER A 62 6.13 -1.67 -12.27
CA SER A 62 7.52 -1.75 -11.79
C SER A 62 7.77 -0.95 -10.52
N SER A 63 8.77 -1.38 -9.74
CA SER A 63 9.24 -0.64 -8.57
C SER A 63 9.74 0.76 -8.93
N HIS A 64 10.20 1.00 -10.16
CA HIS A 64 10.55 2.36 -10.62
C HIS A 64 9.33 3.28 -10.71
N GLN A 65 8.21 2.78 -11.24
CA GLN A 65 6.95 3.54 -11.28
C GLN A 65 6.41 3.76 -9.86
N LEU A 66 6.49 2.75 -9.00
CA LEU A 66 6.10 2.87 -7.60
C LEU A 66 6.92 3.94 -6.86
N ALA A 67 8.24 3.94 -7.03
CA ALA A 67 9.12 4.93 -6.40
C ALA A 67 8.76 6.36 -6.81
N LYS A 68 8.45 6.57 -8.11
CA LYS A 68 7.96 7.86 -8.61
C LYS A 68 6.62 8.24 -8.00
N ARG A 69 5.68 7.30 -7.89
CA ARG A 69 4.35 7.55 -7.32
C ARG A 69 4.40 7.89 -5.84
N LEU A 70 5.31 7.25 -5.11
CA LEU A 70 5.61 7.50 -3.71
C LEU A 70 6.51 8.73 -3.48
N ASP A 71 6.99 9.40 -4.54
CA ASP A 71 7.96 10.50 -4.43
C ASP A 71 9.18 10.14 -3.53
N ILE A 72 9.75 8.96 -3.73
CA ILE A 72 10.98 8.51 -3.06
C ILE A 72 12.00 8.03 -4.09
N SER A 73 13.27 8.01 -3.71
CA SER A 73 14.29 7.45 -4.59
C SER A 73 14.08 5.95 -4.79
N PHE A 74 14.38 5.44 -5.98
CA PHE A 74 14.36 4.00 -6.25
C PHE A 74 15.23 3.22 -5.26
N ASN A 75 16.39 3.76 -4.88
CA ASN A 75 17.27 3.17 -3.88
C ASN A 75 16.60 3.07 -2.50
N THR A 76 15.83 4.09 -2.10
CA THR A 76 15.04 4.07 -0.86
C THR A 76 13.99 2.97 -0.91
N LEU A 77 13.22 2.88 -1.99
CA LEU A 77 12.23 1.82 -2.16
C LEU A 77 12.88 0.44 -2.19
N ASN A 78 13.99 0.28 -2.91
CA ASN A 78 14.71 -0.98 -3.01
C ASN A 78 15.25 -1.45 -1.65
N LYS A 79 15.70 -0.52 -0.79
CA LYS A 79 16.09 -0.82 0.59
C LYS A 79 14.90 -1.18 1.49
N MET A 80 13.73 -0.61 1.24
CA MET A 80 12.51 -0.98 1.97
C MET A 80 12.04 -2.38 1.60
N MET A 81 12.17 -2.75 0.33
CA MET A 81 11.67 -4.02 -0.20
C MET A 81 12.63 -5.20 0.00
N ASN A 82 13.93 -4.94 0.09
CA ASN A 82 14.91 -5.98 0.34
C ASN A 82 15.31 -5.97 1.80
N ARG A 83 15.44 -7.16 2.41
CA ARG A 83 16.06 -7.27 3.73
C ARG A 83 17.49 -6.74 3.62
N SER A 84 17.77 -5.62 4.27
CA SER A 84 19.12 -5.09 4.44
C SER A 84 19.57 -5.31 5.89
N ASP A 85 20.87 -5.41 6.12
CA ASP A 85 21.45 -5.60 7.47
C ASP A 85 21.07 -4.47 8.44
N SER A 86 20.70 -3.29 7.93
CA SER A 86 20.05 -2.24 8.71
C SER A 86 18.53 -2.38 8.62
N GLU A 87 17.88 -2.83 9.69
CA GLU A 87 16.41 -2.91 9.78
C GLU A 87 15.73 -1.54 9.92
N THR A 88 16.41 -0.43 9.62
CA THR A 88 15.90 0.93 9.85
C THR A 88 15.89 1.77 8.59
N MET A 89 14.86 2.60 8.45
CA MET A 89 14.72 3.57 7.35
C MET A 89 14.26 4.93 7.84
N ASN A 90 14.45 5.94 6.98
CA ASN A 90 13.93 7.27 7.26
C ASN A 90 12.41 7.22 7.41
N ARG A 91 11.92 7.75 8.53
CA ARG A 91 10.49 7.83 8.85
C ARG A 91 9.65 8.35 7.67
N LYS A 92 10.10 9.41 7.00
CA LYS A 92 9.36 10.02 5.88
C LYS A 92 9.06 9.04 4.75
N GLY A 93 9.96 8.09 4.50
CA GLY A 93 9.78 7.12 3.43
C GLY A 93 8.63 6.16 3.72
N ILE A 94 8.54 5.66 4.96
CA ILE A 94 7.44 4.76 5.38
C ILE A 94 6.13 5.53 5.49
N ASP A 95 6.17 6.78 5.98
CA ASP A 95 4.98 7.63 6.07
C ASP A 95 4.35 7.84 4.68
N LYS A 96 5.17 8.03 3.62
CA LYS A 96 4.67 8.11 2.24
C LYS A 96 4.03 6.81 1.74
N VAL A 97 4.53 5.64 2.18
CA VAL A 97 3.91 4.35 1.85
C VAL A 97 2.53 4.23 2.50
N ILE A 98 2.44 4.55 3.80
CA ILE A 98 1.18 4.52 4.55
C ILE A 98 0.18 5.50 3.92
N GLU A 99 0.63 6.71 3.57
CA GLU A 99 -0.20 7.71 2.90
C GLU A 99 -0.71 7.19 1.56
N PHE A 100 0.16 6.61 0.72
CA PHE A 100 -0.23 6.08 -0.59
C PHE A 100 -1.21 4.91 -0.49
N MET A 101 -1.07 4.06 0.55
CA MET A 101 -2.05 3.02 0.86
C MET A 101 -3.42 3.62 1.16
N ASN A 102 -3.50 4.62 2.04
CA ASN A 102 -4.76 5.28 2.38
C ASN A 102 -5.37 6.01 1.17
N GLN A 103 -4.56 6.71 0.37
CA GLN A 103 -5.00 7.35 -0.87
C GLN A 103 -5.61 6.32 -1.84
N THR A 104 -4.98 5.17 -2.01
CA THR A 104 -5.51 4.08 -2.84
C THR A 104 -6.88 3.62 -2.33
N ALA A 105 -7.01 3.42 -1.01
CA ALA A 105 -8.29 3.04 -0.42
C ALA A 105 -9.38 4.11 -0.65
N ASP A 106 -9.03 5.39 -0.51
CA ASP A 106 -9.96 6.51 -0.70
C ASP A 106 -10.38 6.67 -2.16
N GLU A 107 -9.48 6.44 -3.12
CA GLU A 107 -9.81 6.43 -4.56
C GLU A 107 -10.82 5.33 -4.90
N TYR A 108 -10.61 4.11 -4.38
CA TYR A 108 -11.54 3.00 -4.57
C TYR A 108 -12.88 3.22 -3.86
N GLU A 109 -12.86 3.75 -2.64
CA GLU A 109 -14.09 4.09 -1.91
C GLU A 109 -14.92 5.16 -2.65
N LYS A 110 -14.27 6.14 -3.28
CA LYS A 110 -14.96 7.13 -4.13
C LYS A 110 -15.60 6.50 -5.35
N LYS A 111 -14.90 5.59 -6.04
CA LYS A 111 -15.45 4.85 -7.19
C LYS A 111 -16.72 4.08 -6.79
N LEU A 112 -16.71 3.43 -5.62
CA LEU A 112 -17.86 2.72 -5.07
C LEU A 112 -19.06 3.62 -4.75
N LYS A 113 -18.83 4.89 -4.40
CA LYS A 113 -19.89 5.87 -4.09
C LYS A 113 -20.46 6.56 -5.34
N SER A 114 -19.72 6.52 -6.46
CA SER A 114 -20.12 7.11 -7.74
C SER A 114 -20.83 6.15 -8.69
N LEU A 115 -20.92 4.87 -8.32
CA LEU A 115 -21.67 3.81 -9.01
C LEU A 115 -23.09 3.69 -8.41
#